data_AF-A0A2Z2M7J5-F1
#
_entry.id   AF-A0A2Z2M7J5-F1
#
_cell.length_a   1.000
_cell.length_b   1.000
_cell.length_c   1.000
_cell.angle_alpha   90.00
_cell.angle_beta   90.00
_cell.angle_gamma   90.00
#
_symmetry.space_group_name_H-M   'P 1'
#
loop_
_entity.id
_entity.type
_entity.pdbx_description
1 polymer ?
#
loop_
_entity_poly.entity_id
_entity_poly.type
_entity_poly.pdbx_seq_one_letter_code
_entity_poly.pdbx_strand_id
1 'polypeptide(L)' 'MREVFNREGVFVRYEEKTVKLENGHELVHRSENPTELWWELKEAIKGKRVKVVVYELGESGEK' A
#
# COMPACT_ATOMS: atom_id res chain seq x y z
N MET A 1 -0.37 -13.86 23.46
CA MET A 1 -0.20 -12.55 22.77
C MET A 1 -1.57 -11.91 22.64
N ARG A 2 -1.68 -10.59 22.79
CA ARG A 2 -2.93 -9.85 22.57
C ARG A 2 -2.92 -9.30 21.15
N GLU A 3 -4.00 -9.54 20.42
CA GLU A 3 -4.20 -8.94 19.11
C GLU A 3 -4.47 -7.43 19.27
N VAL A 4 -3.70 -6.61 18.56
CA VAL A 4 -3.81 -5.13 18.61
C VAL A 4 -4.33 -4.53 17.31
N PHE A 5 -4.32 -5.31 16.22
CA PHE A 5 -4.79 -4.93 14.90
C PHE A 5 -4.97 -6.20 14.04
N ASN A 6 -6.13 -6.35 13.38
CA ASN A 6 -6.42 -7.45 12.47
C ASN A 6 -7.40 -6.98 11.38
N ARG A 7 -6.84 -6.70 10.21
CA ARG A 7 -7.51 -6.26 8.99
C ARG A 7 -6.73 -6.75 7.80
N GLU A 8 -7.44 -6.93 6.70
CA GLU A 8 -6.92 -7.38 5.41
C GLU A 8 -7.27 -6.35 4.34
N GLY A 9 -6.36 -6.13 3.39
CA GLY A 9 -6.60 -5.29 2.22
C GLY A 9 -5.35 -4.57 1.72
N VAL A 10 -5.58 -3.59 0.84
CA VAL A 10 -4.51 -2.79 0.24
C VAL A 10 -4.14 -1.65 1.17
N PHE A 11 -2.90 -1.65 1.66
CA PHE A 11 -2.36 -0.61 2.55
C PHE A 11 -1.87 0.62 1.78
N VAL A 12 -1.34 0.40 0.59
CA VAL A 12 -0.85 1.47 -0.30
C VAL A 12 -1.37 1.16 -1.69
N ARG A 13 -2.09 2.10 -2.29
CA ARG A 13 -2.44 2.04 -3.71
C ARG A 13 -1.25 2.51 -4.50
N TYR A 14 -0.83 1.68 -5.44
CA TYR A 14 0.24 1.99 -6.38
C TYR A 14 -0.38 2.18 -7.77
N GLU A 15 -0.07 3.31 -8.40
CA GLU A 15 -0.51 3.61 -9.76
C GLU A 15 0.70 4.02 -10.61
N GLU A 16 0.89 3.35 -11.75
CA GLU A 16 1.82 3.79 -12.78
C GLU A 16 1.03 4.36 -13.96
N LYS A 17 1.40 5.56 -14.40
CA LYS A 17 0.81 6.20 -15.57
C LYS A 17 1.90 6.71 -16.49
N THR A 18 1.88 6.26 -17.75
CA THR A 18 2.73 6.84 -18.79
C THR A 18 2.17 8.19 -19.20
N VAL A 19 2.96 9.25 -19.04
CA VAL A 19 2.63 10.61 -19.48
C VAL A 19 3.51 11.00 -20.66
N LYS A 20 2.88 11.60 -21.68
CA LYS A 20 3.60 12.20 -22.81
C LYS A 20 3.91 13.65 -22.47
N LEU A 21 5.19 13.99 -22.53
CA LEU A 21 5.69 15.35 -22.41
C LEU A 21 5.52 16.09 -23.74
N GLU A 22 5.45 17.43 -23.70
CA GLU A 22 5.24 18.26 -24.90
C GLU A 22 6.33 18.09 -25.96
N ASN A 23 7.53 17.64 -25.55
CA ASN A 23 8.65 17.34 -26.42
C ASN A 23 8.61 15.92 -27.05
N GLY A 24 7.51 15.19 -26.88
CA GLY A 24 7.31 13.86 -27.47
C GLY A 24 7.91 12.69 -26.70
N HIS A 25 8.57 12.95 -25.56
CA HIS A 25 9.09 11.91 -24.69
C HIS A 25 8.01 11.33 -23.79
N GLU A 26 8.13 10.03 -23.45
CA GLU A 26 7.26 9.35 -22.49
C GLU A 26 7.96 9.22 -21.14
N LEU A 27 7.23 9.50 -20.06
CA LEU A 27 7.70 9.37 -18.68
C LEU A 27 6.72 8.52 -17.89
N VAL A 28 7.25 7.55 -17.12
CA VAL A 28 6.43 6.75 -16.20
C VAL A 28 6.30 7.51 -14.90
N HIS A 29 5.10 8.02 -14.63
CA HIS A 29 4.76 8.63 -13.35
C HIS A 29 4.26 7.54 -12.39
N ARG A 30 4.93 7.42 -11.25
CA ARG A 30 4.59 6.48 -10.17
C ARG A 30 3.97 7.26 -9.03
N SER A 31 2.78 6.84 -8.59
CA SER A 31 2.10 7.42 -7.44
C SER A 31 1.82 6.35 -6.39
N GLU A 32 2.12 6.65 -5.13
CA GLU A 32 1.79 5.83 -3.98
C GLU A 32 0.85 6.61 -3.07
N ASN A 33 -0.34 6.05 -2.85
CA ASN A 33 -1.38 6.66 -2.02
C ASN A 33 -1.70 5.75 -0.83
N PRO A 34 -1.33 6.12 0.41
CA PRO A 34 -1.66 5.34 1.59
C PRO A 34 -3.18 5.29 1.77
N THR A 35 -3.71 4.10 2.05
CA THR A 35 -5.14 3.91 2.32
C THR A 35 -5.47 4.12 3.79
N GLU A 36 -6.75 4.10 4.13
CA GLU A 36 -7.21 4.17 5.52
C GLU A 36 -6.60 3.05 6.39
N LEU A 37 -6.45 1.83 5.84
CA LEU A 37 -5.82 0.69 6.52
C LEU A 37 -4.40 1.01 6.99
N TRP A 38 -3.63 1.77 6.19
CA TRP A 38 -2.29 2.21 6.59
C TRP A 38 -2.32 3.13 7.79
N TRP A 39 -3.27 4.07 7.83
CA TRP A 39 -3.43 4.99 8.95
C TRP A 39 -3.89 4.25 10.22
N GLU A 40 -4.84 3.32 10.10
CA GLU A 40 -5.30 2.52 11.23
C GLU A 40 -4.16 1.67 11.82
N LEU A 41 -3.36 1.00 10.97
CA LEU A 41 -2.20 0.24 11.42
C LEU A 41 -1.17 1.15 12.10
N LYS A 42 -0.88 2.31 11.51
CA LYS A 42 0.07 3.29 12.06
C LYS A 42 -0.34 3.72 13.47
N GLU A 43 -1.61 4.04 13.69
CA GLU A 43 -2.10 4.41 15.02
C GLU A 43 -2.10 3.19 15.97
N ALA A 44 -2.43 2.00 15.48
CA ALA A 44 -2.44 0.78 16.30
C ALA A 44 -1.05 0.41 16.83
N ILE A 45 0.03 0.66 16.09
CA ILE A 45 1.41 0.33 16.49
C ILE A 45 2.17 1.48 17.16
N LYS A 46 1.62 2.70 17.15
CA LYS A 46 2.26 3.92 17.65
C LYS A 46 2.71 3.77 19.11
N GLY A 47 4.00 3.97 19.35
CA GLY A 47 4.59 3.86 20.70
C GLY A 47 4.66 2.45 21.28
N LYS A 48 4.39 1.40 20.48
CA LYS A 48 4.41 0.00 20.93
C LYS A 48 5.57 -0.76 20.28
N ARG A 49 6.16 -1.69 21.03
CA ARG A 49 7.10 -2.67 20.48
C ARG A 49 6.31 -3.82 19.88
N VAL A 50 6.31 -3.94 18.55
CA VAL A 50 5.50 -4.92 17.81
C VAL A 50 6.36 -5.80 16.90
N LYS A 51 5.84 -6.98 16.55
CA LYS A 51 6.32 -7.82 15.44
C LYS A 51 5.22 -7.83 14.39
N VAL A 52 5.54 -7.43 13.16
CA VAL A 52 4.60 -7.48 12.03
C VAL A 52 4.91 -8.71 11.19
N VAL A 53 3.88 -9.45 10.79
CA VAL A 53 3.97 -10.58 9.86
C VAL A 53 3.00 -10.29 8.73
N VAL A 54 3.49 -10.28 7.49
CA VAL A 54 2.71 -9.95 6.29
C VAL A 54 2.61 -11.19 5.43
N TYR A 55 1.43 -11.43 4.88
CA TYR A 55 1.16 -12.52 3.95
C TYR A 55 0.57 -11.93 2.68
N GLU A 56 0.97 -12.47 1.53
CA GLU A 56 0.28 -12.20 0.27
C GLU A 56 -1.02 -12.99 0.23
N LEU A 57 -2.08 -12.33 -0.22
CA LEU A 57 -3.44 -12.86 -0.20
C LEU A 57 -3.84 -13.25 -1.62
N GLY A 58 -3.23 -14.32 -2.13
CA GLY A 58 -3.48 -14.84 -3.48
C GLY A 58 -3.12 -13.86 -4.61
N GLU A 59 -3.08 -14.37 -5.85
CA GLU A 59 -2.90 -13.52 -7.02
C GLU A 59 -4.10 -12.57 -7.15
N SER A 60 -3.84 -11.26 -7.19
CA SER A 60 -4.75 -10.32 -7.84
C SER A 60 -4.95 -10.84 -9.27
N GLY A 61 -5.99 -11.64 -9.48
CA GLY A 61 -6.25 -12.30 -10.75
C GLY A 61 -6.52 -11.28 -11.84
N GLU A 62 -5.49 -10.88 -12.56
CA GLU A 62 -5.60 -10.50 -13.96
C GLU A 62 -5.76 -11.80 -14.76
N LYS A 63 -7.02 -12.16 -15.03
CA LYS A 63 -7.39 -12.96 -16.20
C LYS A 63 -8.07 -12.05 -17.20
#